data_AF-A0A421JCP0-F1
#
_entry.id   AF-A0A421JCP0-F1
#
_cell.length_a   1.000
_cell.length_b   1.000
_cell.length_c   1.000
_cell.angle_alpha   90.00
_cell.angle_beta   90.00
_cell.angle_gamma   90.00
#
_symmetry.space_group_name_H-M   'P 1'
#
loop_
_entity.id
_entity.type
_entity.pdbx_description
1 polymer ?
#
loop_
_entity_poly.entity_id
_entity_poly.type
_entity_poly.pdbx_seq_one_letter_code
_entity_poly.pdbx_strand_id
1 'polypeptide(L)'
;MSYTVIDSYRVKDLLNTQIEFRFPLSYAAVNSHFKYTQDISVVGTLTQSSDADLHSNLVTIKLPENPKIATYLQGGPGFPCTQPLTNSSFTKELLTRGFSVFYMDHRGTGFSTPLEAGTIGQLESPEAYSERVADFLTNFRADNIVEDLERFRKILLGSTKWTLFGESFGGFCSFTYLSRYPESLEAVLVTGGNYERTSERNRHYYSKYPQDVPRIRQIATYLFQNDVKLPNGGTLSVKWFQQLGLSFGGSGGTDTLHQIVTKFHHELTHFRSPTYQTLFRIESQMSFDTNILYALFQECIYCDGNYSPSFWSADRLRKLPQNQNFMFSPAMKEPLYFTGEMVCKSMFDDYTELRPFKLVADSLHNRKKWTQLYEVDKLKQIKWEQVPTVAATYFYDQYVDFETTMQIKRTIFGFENLRQYITSEFFHDGILVDAAKVLGSLFDLLDTEYVQQGLLSGISLSETSANTVLKALKVANISCVELELSFFTRDIVEDGVLKVCSENNIPIIAYSPVGRGMLTDYA
;
A
#
# COMPACT_ATOMS: atom_id res chain seq x y z
N MET A 1 9.83 -22.82 -20.34
CA MET A 1 8.72 -23.21 -19.44
C MET A 1 7.43 -22.81 -20.14
N SER A 2 6.46 -23.71 -20.18
CA SER A 2 5.14 -23.46 -20.75
C SER A 2 4.20 -22.90 -19.68
N TYR A 3 3.35 -21.96 -20.05
CA TYR A 3 2.19 -21.54 -19.27
C TYR A 3 0.94 -22.27 -19.76
N THR A 4 -0.10 -22.28 -18.94
CA THR A 4 -1.43 -22.79 -19.31
C THR A 4 -2.44 -21.67 -19.18
N VAL A 5 -3.25 -21.40 -20.21
CA VAL A 5 -4.43 -20.54 -20.07
C VAL A 5 -5.52 -21.37 -19.40
N ILE A 6 -5.86 -21.02 -18.16
CA ILE A 6 -6.85 -21.77 -17.36
C ILE A 6 -8.28 -21.24 -17.55
N ASP A 7 -8.41 -19.95 -17.86
CA ASP A 7 -9.68 -19.34 -18.24
C ASP A 7 -9.43 -18.11 -19.13
N SER A 8 -10.37 -17.79 -20.00
CA SER A 8 -10.36 -16.55 -20.77
C SER A 8 -11.78 -16.15 -21.15
N TYR A 9 -12.18 -14.96 -20.69
CA TYR A 9 -13.56 -14.51 -20.82
C TYR A 9 -13.64 -12.99 -21.03
N ARG A 10 -14.72 -12.56 -21.67
CA ARG A 10 -15.01 -11.15 -21.89
C ARG A 10 -16.06 -10.66 -20.91
N VAL A 11 -15.84 -9.48 -20.33
CA VAL A 11 -16.84 -8.76 -19.55
C VAL A 11 -16.95 -7.34 -20.07
N LYS A 12 -18.05 -7.03 -20.77
CA LYS A 12 -18.21 -5.79 -21.53
C LYS A 12 -17.02 -5.60 -22.49
N ASP A 13 -16.27 -4.52 -22.33
CA ASP A 13 -15.13 -4.15 -23.16
C ASP A 13 -13.79 -4.68 -22.60
N LEU A 14 -13.83 -5.57 -21.61
CA LEU A 14 -12.64 -6.18 -21.00
C LEU A 14 -12.46 -7.62 -21.49
N LEU A 15 -11.23 -7.98 -21.80
CA LEU A 15 -10.77 -9.35 -21.92
C LEU A 15 -9.94 -9.70 -20.68
N ASN A 16 -10.38 -10.70 -19.91
CA ASN A 16 -9.60 -11.28 -18.83
C ASN A 16 -9.07 -12.63 -19.28
N THR A 17 -7.75 -12.84 -19.20
CA THR A 17 -7.11 -14.12 -19.48
C THR A 17 -6.33 -14.55 -18.25
N GLN A 18 -6.75 -15.65 -17.64
CA GLN A 18 -6.11 -16.23 -16.46
C GLN A 18 -5.08 -17.27 -16.89
N ILE A 19 -3.88 -17.16 -16.35
CA ILE A 19 -2.69 -17.85 -16.83
C ILE A 19 -1.99 -18.49 -15.64
N GLU A 20 -1.85 -19.81 -15.70
CA GLU A 20 -1.14 -20.61 -14.71
C GLU A 20 0.30 -20.89 -15.17
N PHE A 21 1.22 -20.77 -14.22
CA PHE A 21 2.62 -21.13 -14.36
C PHE A 21 3.02 -22.12 -13.27
N ARG A 22 3.92 -23.04 -13.63
CA ARG A 22 4.58 -23.95 -12.68
C ARG A 22 5.98 -23.42 -12.38
N PHE A 23 6.16 -22.95 -11.16
CA PHE A 23 7.41 -22.34 -10.69
C PHE A 23 7.95 -23.09 -9.48
N PRO A 24 9.28 -23.08 -9.24
CA PRO A 24 9.84 -23.74 -8.08
C PRO A 24 9.34 -23.07 -6.80
N LEU A 25 9.09 -23.88 -5.76
CA LEU A 25 8.77 -23.35 -4.44
C LEU A 25 9.84 -22.37 -3.94
N SER A 26 11.12 -22.68 -4.13
CA SER A 26 12.25 -21.84 -3.66
C SER A 26 13.19 -21.48 -4.79
N TYR A 27 13.64 -20.23 -4.79
CA TYR A 27 14.62 -19.69 -5.74
C TYR A 27 16.02 -19.54 -5.13
N ALA A 28 16.15 -19.60 -3.81
CA ALA A 28 17.43 -19.53 -3.12
C ALA A 28 18.08 -20.90 -3.04
N ALA A 29 19.34 -21.03 -3.49
CA ALA A 29 20.14 -22.25 -3.35
C ALA A 29 20.60 -22.55 -1.90
N VAL A 30 20.14 -21.78 -0.90
CA VAL A 30 20.76 -21.69 0.44
C VAL A 30 20.36 -22.81 1.41
N ASN A 31 19.38 -23.65 1.08
CA ASN A 31 19.01 -24.79 1.94
C ASN A 31 19.06 -26.10 1.17
N SER A 32 20.28 -26.57 0.90
CA SER A 32 20.58 -27.92 0.39
C SER A 32 20.17 -29.07 1.34
N HIS A 33 19.53 -28.76 2.48
CA HIS A 33 18.95 -29.74 3.39
C HIS A 33 17.48 -30.06 3.07
N PHE A 34 16.84 -29.27 2.20
CA PHE A 34 15.45 -29.50 1.82
C PHE A 34 15.34 -29.88 0.34
N LYS A 35 14.95 -31.13 0.08
CA LYS A 35 14.47 -31.59 -1.24
C LYS A 35 13.02 -31.13 -1.46
N TYR A 36 12.71 -29.83 -1.33
CA TYR A 36 11.46 -29.34 -1.92
C TYR A 36 11.69 -29.13 -3.42
N THR A 37 11.76 -30.24 -4.15
CA THR A 37 11.76 -30.27 -5.62
C THR A 37 10.35 -30.06 -6.18
N GLN A 38 9.46 -29.43 -5.41
CA GLN A 38 8.06 -29.28 -5.76
C GLN A 38 7.86 -27.92 -6.43
N ASP A 39 7.30 -27.97 -7.63
CA ASP A 39 6.76 -26.78 -8.27
C ASP A 39 5.44 -26.40 -7.59
N ILE A 40 5.23 -25.11 -7.39
CA ILE A 40 3.95 -24.51 -7.05
C ILE A 40 3.28 -23.96 -8.31
N SER A 41 1.96 -23.93 -8.30
CA SER A 41 1.18 -23.14 -9.24
C SER A 41 1.19 -21.67 -8.79
N VAL A 42 1.52 -20.79 -9.72
CA VAL A 42 1.36 -19.34 -9.58
C VAL A 42 0.51 -18.85 -10.75
N VAL A 43 -0.53 -18.10 -10.44
CA VAL A 43 -1.57 -17.67 -11.38
C VAL A 43 -1.61 -16.16 -11.47
N GLY A 44 -1.64 -15.66 -12.70
CA GLY A 44 -1.87 -14.26 -13.01
C GLY A 44 -3.04 -14.07 -13.95
N THR A 45 -3.67 -12.90 -13.92
CA THR A 45 -4.75 -12.50 -14.83
C THR A 45 -4.29 -11.31 -15.64
N LEU A 46 -4.23 -11.47 -16.96
CA LEU A 46 -4.00 -10.38 -17.88
C LEU A 46 -5.35 -9.79 -18.32
N THR A 47 -5.58 -8.53 -17.97
CA THR A 47 -6.74 -7.74 -18.37
C THR A 47 -6.37 -6.76 -19.47
N GLN A 48 -7.12 -6.80 -20.57
CA GLN A 48 -6.93 -5.95 -21.76
C GLN A 48 -8.25 -5.32 -22.18
N SER A 49 -8.19 -4.17 -22.84
CA SER A 49 -9.32 -3.67 -23.63
C SER A 49 -9.62 -4.67 -24.76
N SER A 50 -10.88 -5.02 -24.96
CA SER A 50 -11.30 -6.00 -25.94
C SER A 50 -11.16 -5.44 -27.36
N ASP A 51 -10.20 -5.99 -28.09
CA ASP A 51 -10.03 -5.81 -29.54
C ASP A 51 -10.54 -7.06 -30.29
N ALA A 52 -11.47 -6.89 -31.23
CA ALA A 52 -12.10 -8.00 -31.95
C ALA A 52 -11.14 -8.71 -32.93
N ASP A 53 -10.24 -7.95 -33.56
CA ASP A 53 -9.29 -8.46 -34.55
C ASP A 53 -8.14 -9.18 -33.85
N LEU A 54 -7.62 -8.58 -32.76
CA LEU A 54 -6.57 -9.18 -31.95
C LEU A 54 -7.09 -10.42 -31.21
N HIS A 55 -8.25 -10.34 -30.55
CA HIS A 55 -8.74 -11.37 -29.61
C HIS A 55 -9.83 -12.27 -30.18
N SER A 56 -9.74 -12.61 -31.47
CA SER A 56 -10.63 -13.58 -32.13
C SER A 56 -10.51 -15.00 -31.57
N ASN A 57 -9.39 -15.36 -30.95
CA ASN A 57 -9.18 -16.62 -30.24
C ASN A 57 -8.79 -16.33 -28.78
N LEU A 58 -9.67 -16.72 -27.84
CA LEU A 58 -9.50 -16.49 -26.40
C LEU A 58 -8.51 -17.47 -25.74
N VAL A 59 -8.08 -18.52 -26.45
CA VAL A 59 -7.19 -19.56 -25.90
C VAL A 59 -5.72 -19.16 -26.02
N THR A 60 -5.39 -18.14 -26.80
CA THR A 60 -4.00 -17.68 -27.01
C THR A 60 -3.84 -16.24 -26.56
N ILE A 61 -2.82 -15.99 -25.74
CA ILE A 61 -2.47 -14.64 -25.30
C ILE A 61 -1.94 -13.85 -26.50
N LYS A 62 -2.56 -12.71 -26.79
CA LYS A 62 -2.11 -11.78 -27.82
C LYS A 62 -1.97 -10.39 -27.24
N LEU A 63 -0.78 -9.83 -27.42
CA LEU A 63 -0.44 -8.48 -27.03
C LEU A 63 -0.32 -7.61 -28.29
N PRO A 64 -0.60 -6.29 -28.18
CA PRO A 64 -0.32 -5.36 -29.26
C PRO A 64 1.20 -5.28 -29.53
N GLU A 65 1.59 -4.78 -30.71
CA GLU A 65 2.99 -4.77 -31.20
C GLU A 65 3.97 -4.04 -30.26
N ASN A 66 3.49 -3.04 -29.50
CA ASN A 66 4.24 -2.35 -28.46
C ASN A 66 3.41 -2.30 -27.16
N PRO A 67 3.37 -3.40 -26.39
CA PRO A 67 2.46 -3.50 -25.27
C PRO A 67 2.95 -2.66 -24.09
N LYS A 68 2.14 -1.68 -23.69
CA LYS A 68 2.27 -1.02 -22.38
C LYS A 68 1.60 -1.89 -21.33
N ILE A 69 2.35 -2.38 -20.36
CA ILE A 69 1.83 -3.29 -19.34
C ILE A 69 2.11 -2.72 -17.96
N ALA A 70 1.06 -2.64 -17.15
CA ALA A 70 1.14 -2.35 -15.73
C ALA A 70 0.91 -3.65 -14.97
N THR A 71 1.83 -4.04 -14.09
CA THR A 71 1.60 -5.15 -13.16
C THR A 71 1.11 -4.60 -11.83
N TYR A 72 -0.05 -5.06 -11.39
CA TYR A 72 -0.65 -4.68 -10.13
C TYR A 72 -0.24 -5.68 -9.04
N LEU A 73 0.34 -5.15 -7.97
CA LEU A 73 0.79 -5.88 -6.78
C LEU A 73 -0.12 -5.49 -5.62
N GLN A 74 -0.94 -6.46 -5.19
CA GLN A 74 -1.94 -6.30 -4.14
C GLN A 74 -1.29 -6.16 -2.76
N GLY A 75 -1.94 -5.39 -1.88
CA GLY A 75 -1.62 -5.30 -0.47
C GLY A 75 -1.93 -6.57 0.33
N GLY A 76 -1.89 -6.42 1.65
CA GLY A 76 -1.92 -7.54 2.59
C GLY A 76 -0.71 -7.52 3.51
N PRO A 77 0.14 -8.56 3.54
CA PRO A 77 0.29 -9.68 2.60
C PRO A 77 -0.82 -10.74 2.71
N GLY A 78 -0.79 -11.73 1.80
CA GLY A 78 -1.62 -12.94 1.94
C GLY A 78 -3.01 -12.86 1.32
N PHE A 79 -3.30 -11.83 0.53
CA PHE A 79 -4.56 -11.66 -0.20
C PHE A 79 -4.37 -11.89 -1.70
N PRO A 80 -5.36 -12.50 -2.38
CA PRO A 80 -5.37 -12.59 -3.84
C PRO A 80 -5.72 -11.25 -4.49
N CYS A 81 -5.42 -11.13 -5.79
CA CYS A 81 -5.92 -10.01 -6.58
C CYS A 81 -7.39 -10.22 -6.90
N THR A 82 -8.21 -9.17 -6.74
CA THR A 82 -9.59 -9.23 -7.24
C THR A 82 -9.59 -8.98 -8.76
N GLN A 83 -10.13 -9.93 -9.52
CA GLN A 83 -10.26 -9.77 -10.97
C GLN A 83 -11.26 -8.65 -11.31
N PRO A 84 -10.93 -7.75 -12.24
CA PRO A 84 -11.84 -6.68 -12.62
C PRO A 84 -13.04 -7.23 -13.39
N LEU A 85 -14.20 -7.23 -12.74
CA LEU A 85 -15.49 -7.61 -13.35
C LEU A 85 -16.20 -6.43 -14.03
N THR A 86 -15.71 -5.22 -13.82
CA THR A 86 -16.21 -4.01 -14.46
C THR A 86 -15.06 -3.08 -14.80
N ASN A 87 -15.26 -2.23 -15.82
CA ASN A 87 -14.35 -1.15 -16.14
C ASN A 87 -14.51 -0.01 -15.11
N SER A 88 -14.09 -0.25 -13.87
CA SER A 88 -14.27 0.64 -12.72
C SER A 88 -12.97 0.78 -11.92
N SER A 89 -12.86 1.86 -11.15
CA SER A 89 -11.70 2.14 -10.27
C SER A 89 -10.38 2.16 -11.06
N PHE A 90 -9.28 1.74 -10.45
CA PHE A 90 -7.93 1.90 -10.98
C PHE A 90 -7.68 1.17 -12.30
N THR A 91 -8.32 0.01 -12.55
CA THR A 91 -8.19 -0.73 -13.82
C THR A 91 -8.62 0.15 -15.00
N LYS A 92 -9.73 0.88 -14.85
CA LYS A 92 -10.25 1.77 -15.90
C LYS A 92 -9.25 2.86 -16.25
N GLU A 93 -8.65 3.47 -15.23
CA GLU A 93 -7.70 4.56 -15.41
C GLU A 93 -6.42 4.12 -16.14
N LEU A 94 -5.96 2.89 -15.86
CA LEU A 94 -4.81 2.29 -16.55
C LEU A 94 -5.16 1.91 -18.01
N LEU A 95 -6.29 1.24 -18.23
CA LEU A 95 -6.74 0.87 -19.58
C LEU A 95 -6.97 2.10 -20.46
N THR A 96 -7.53 3.18 -19.91
CA THR A 96 -7.75 4.45 -20.64
C THR A 96 -6.43 5.11 -21.06
N ARG A 97 -5.34 4.88 -20.32
CA ARG A 97 -3.98 5.33 -20.65
C ARG A 97 -3.24 4.36 -21.60
N GLY A 98 -3.94 3.33 -22.09
CA GLY A 98 -3.42 2.36 -23.04
C GLY A 98 -2.62 1.21 -22.42
N PHE A 99 -2.66 1.05 -21.09
CA PHE A 99 -2.05 -0.12 -20.44
C PHE A 99 -2.93 -1.35 -20.63
N SER A 100 -2.30 -2.51 -20.76
CA SER A 100 -2.89 -3.78 -20.30
C SER A 100 -2.47 -4.00 -18.85
N VAL A 101 -3.32 -4.58 -18.02
CA VAL A 101 -3.05 -4.74 -16.59
C VAL A 101 -2.84 -6.22 -16.27
N PHE A 102 -1.71 -6.55 -15.66
CA PHE A 102 -1.42 -7.89 -15.17
C PHE A 102 -1.62 -7.95 -13.65
N TYR A 103 -2.55 -8.77 -13.21
CA TYR A 103 -2.83 -9.06 -11.80
C TYR A 103 -2.14 -10.36 -11.43
N MET A 104 -1.45 -10.43 -10.30
CA MET A 104 -0.87 -11.68 -9.82
C MET A 104 -1.46 -12.06 -8.47
N ASP A 105 -2.06 -13.24 -8.39
CA ASP A 105 -2.28 -13.87 -7.09
C ASP A 105 -0.90 -14.23 -6.57
N HIS A 106 -0.44 -13.56 -5.51
CA HIS A 106 0.84 -13.89 -4.91
C HIS A 106 0.84 -15.38 -4.52
N ARG A 107 1.99 -16.05 -4.64
CA ARG A 107 2.17 -17.42 -4.13
C ARG A 107 1.51 -17.59 -2.76
N GLY A 108 0.73 -18.65 -2.57
CA GLY A 108 0.01 -18.93 -1.34
C GLY A 108 -1.35 -18.25 -1.22
N THR A 109 -1.84 -17.58 -2.27
CA THR A 109 -3.13 -16.86 -2.27
C THR A 109 -3.94 -17.19 -3.52
N GLY A 110 -5.27 -17.06 -3.44
CA GLY A 110 -6.15 -17.20 -4.61
C GLY A 110 -5.96 -18.51 -5.36
N PHE A 111 -5.74 -18.42 -6.67
CA PHE A 111 -5.46 -19.60 -7.51
C PHE A 111 -3.99 -20.05 -7.44
N SER A 112 -3.09 -19.24 -6.86
CA SER A 112 -1.68 -19.55 -6.69
C SER A 112 -1.44 -20.44 -5.47
N THR A 113 -1.63 -21.76 -5.60
CA THR A 113 -1.39 -22.79 -4.56
C THR A 113 -1.74 -22.28 -3.15
N PRO A 114 -3.04 -22.05 -2.84
CA PRO A 114 -3.44 -21.32 -1.64
C PRO A 114 -3.05 -22.02 -0.34
N LEU A 115 -2.65 -21.22 0.65
CA LEU A 115 -2.27 -21.69 1.98
C LEU A 115 -3.41 -21.48 2.98
N GLU A 116 -3.85 -22.58 3.58
CA GLU A 116 -4.88 -22.66 4.61
C GLU A 116 -4.45 -23.69 5.67
N ALA A 117 -5.10 -23.73 6.84
CA ALA A 117 -4.77 -24.74 7.85
C ALA A 117 -4.94 -26.16 7.31
N GLY A 118 -6.01 -26.37 6.54
CA GLY A 118 -6.30 -27.65 5.89
C GLY A 118 -5.29 -28.06 4.82
N THR A 119 -4.71 -27.12 4.07
CA THR A 119 -3.76 -27.42 2.99
C THR A 119 -2.34 -27.62 3.53
N ILE A 120 -1.92 -26.85 4.54
CA ILE A 120 -0.60 -27.02 5.18
C ILE A 120 -0.55 -28.30 6.03
N GLY A 121 -1.64 -28.63 6.74
CA GLY A 121 -1.73 -29.82 7.58
C GLY A 121 -1.65 -31.16 6.83
N GLN A 122 -1.92 -31.17 5.52
CA GLN A 122 -1.74 -32.34 4.66
C GLN A 122 -0.30 -32.54 4.20
N LEU A 123 0.59 -31.57 4.42
CA LEU A 123 1.94 -31.60 3.89
C LEU A 123 2.97 -32.29 4.81
N GLU A 124 2.79 -32.40 6.14
CA GLU A 124 3.82 -33.01 7.04
C GLU A 124 3.32 -33.63 8.39
N SER A 125 4.14 -34.49 9.01
CA SER A 125 3.89 -35.20 10.29
C SER A 125 4.44 -34.48 11.57
N PRO A 126 3.97 -34.82 12.80
CA PRO A 126 3.84 -33.87 13.93
C PRO A 126 5.08 -33.43 14.72
N GLU A 127 6.17 -34.20 14.87
CA GLU A 127 7.10 -33.96 16.00
C GLU A 127 8.21 -32.91 15.75
N ALA A 128 8.43 -32.46 14.51
CA ALA A 128 9.35 -31.36 14.17
C ALA A 128 8.72 -30.35 13.18
N TYR A 129 7.41 -30.21 13.32
CA TYR A 129 6.51 -29.50 12.41
C TYR A 129 6.74 -27.98 12.39
N SER A 130 6.95 -27.30 13.53
CA SER A 130 6.91 -25.83 13.58
C SER A 130 8.05 -25.13 12.84
N GLU A 131 9.30 -25.53 13.06
CA GLU A 131 10.47 -24.93 12.39
C GLU A 131 10.49 -25.25 10.89
N ARG A 132 10.11 -26.47 10.49
CA ARG A 132 10.04 -26.84 9.08
C ARG A 132 8.93 -26.12 8.34
N VAL A 133 7.74 -26.01 8.94
CA VAL A 133 6.66 -25.20 8.36
C VAL A 133 7.05 -23.73 8.32
N ALA A 134 7.75 -23.21 9.33
CA ALA A 134 8.28 -21.84 9.29
C ALA A 134 9.30 -21.67 8.13
N ASP A 135 10.22 -22.61 7.92
CA ASP A 135 11.14 -22.63 6.79
C ASP A 135 10.41 -22.66 5.45
N PHE A 136 9.42 -23.55 5.31
CA PHE A 136 8.54 -23.63 4.14
C PHE A 136 7.88 -22.28 3.85
N LEU A 137 7.27 -21.66 4.87
CA LEU A 137 6.59 -20.38 4.76
C LEU A 137 7.53 -19.24 4.35
N THR A 138 8.83 -19.30 4.67
CA THR A 138 9.76 -18.24 4.20
C THR A 138 9.81 -18.08 2.68
N ASN A 139 9.40 -19.10 1.92
CA ASN A 139 9.31 -19.04 0.46
C ASN A 139 8.12 -18.21 -0.04
N PHE A 140 7.21 -17.75 0.81
CA PHE A 140 6.00 -16.99 0.42
C PHE A 140 6.17 -15.47 0.57
N ARG A 141 7.41 -15.02 0.73
CA ARG A 141 7.77 -13.62 0.98
C ARG A 141 8.05 -12.86 -0.32
N ALA A 142 8.19 -11.53 -0.18
CA ALA A 142 8.38 -10.59 -1.28
C ALA A 142 9.56 -10.95 -2.20
N ASP A 143 10.64 -11.53 -1.66
CA ASP A 143 11.78 -11.99 -2.44
C ASP A 143 11.40 -13.01 -3.50
N ASN A 144 10.65 -14.06 -3.16
CA ASN A 144 10.26 -15.09 -4.12
C ASN A 144 9.04 -14.65 -4.96
N ILE A 145 8.15 -13.81 -4.43
CA ILE A 145 7.07 -13.16 -5.21
C ILE A 145 7.68 -12.36 -6.38
N VAL A 146 8.77 -11.64 -6.13
CA VAL A 146 9.48 -10.87 -7.18
C VAL A 146 10.16 -11.77 -8.21
N GLU A 147 10.69 -12.92 -7.79
CA GLU A 147 11.23 -13.90 -8.74
C GLU A 147 10.14 -14.46 -9.67
N ASP A 148 8.94 -14.74 -9.14
CA ASP A 148 7.80 -15.17 -9.95
C ASP A 148 7.44 -14.09 -10.98
N LEU A 149 7.31 -12.84 -10.55
CA LEU A 149 7.01 -11.70 -11.42
C LEU A 149 8.03 -11.56 -12.56
N GLU A 150 9.32 -11.61 -12.25
CA GLU A 150 10.35 -11.49 -13.28
C GLU A 150 10.32 -12.66 -14.27
N ARG A 151 9.93 -13.86 -13.83
CA ARG A 151 9.69 -15.00 -14.74
C ARG A 151 8.44 -14.81 -15.59
N PHE A 152 7.33 -14.32 -15.02
CA PHE A 152 6.15 -13.94 -15.79
C PHE A 152 6.52 -12.96 -16.90
N ARG A 153 7.20 -11.87 -16.54
CA ARG A 153 7.65 -10.84 -17.50
C ARG A 153 8.49 -11.46 -18.61
N LYS A 154 9.49 -12.27 -18.28
CA LYS A 154 10.35 -12.92 -19.28
C LYS A 154 9.58 -13.86 -20.21
N ILE A 155 8.64 -14.66 -19.69
CA ILE A 155 7.92 -15.66 -20.49
C ILE A 155 6.84 -15.00 -21.35
N LEU A 156 6.10 -14.04 -20.80
CA LEU A 156 5.01 -13.38 -21.52
C LEU A 156 5.51 -12.26 -22.44
N LEU A 157 6.51 -11.49 -21.99
CA LEU A 157 6.90 -10.20 -22.59
C LEU A 157 8.34 -10.19 -23.12
N GLY A 158 9.14 -11.24 -22.88
CA GLY A 158 10.53 -11.31 -23.31
C GLY A 158 11.39 -10.21 -22.68
N SER A 159 11.98 -9.34 -23.50
CA SER A 159 12.79 -8.20 -23.05
C SER A 159 11.98 -6.94 -22.75
N THR A 160 10.67 -6.94 -23.01
CA THR A 160 9.83 -5.76 -22.79
C THR A 160 9.71 -5.46 -21.29
N LYS A 161 9.88 -4.19 -20.96
CA LYS A 161 9.72 -3.66 -19.60
C LYS A 161 8.23 -3.52 -19.24
N TRP A 162 7.93 -3.49 -17.95
CA TRP A 162 6.60 -3.15 -17.46
C TRP A 162 6.63 -2.11 -16.34
N THR A 163 5.50 -1.48 -16.10
CA THR A 163 5.30 -0.53 -15.01
C THR A 163 4.78 -1.28 -13.78
N LEU A 164 5.37 -1.06 -12.61
CA LEU A 164 4.85 -1.61 -11.35
C LEU A 164 3.80 -0.68 -10.77
N PHE A 165 2.70 -1.25 -10.29
CA PHE A 165 1.74 -0.58 -9.43
C PHE A 165 1.59 -1.37 -8.14
N GLY A 166 2.15 -0.85 -7.04
CA GLY A 166 2.11 -1.49 -5.72
C GLY A 166 1.18 -0.78 -4.75
N GLU A 167 0.30 -1.54 -4.11
CA GLU A 167 -0.54 -1.06 -3.00
C GLU A 167 -0.13 -1.77 -1.71
N SER A 168 0.08 -1.01 -0.63
CA SER A 168 0.45 -1.51 0.69
C SER A 168 1.63 -2.51 0.64
N PHE A 169 1.44 -3.79 1.03
CA PHE A 169 2.45 -4.84 0.87
C PHE A 169 3.01 -4.97 -0.56
N GLY A 170 2.18 -4.74 -1.59
CA GLY A 170 2.62 -4.66 -2.98
C GLY A 170 3.63 -3.54 -3.25
N GLY A 171 3.62 -2.47 -2.44
CA GLY A 171 4.68 -1.46 -2.40
C GLY A 171 6.02 -2.02 -1.91
N PHE A 172 6.02 -2.88 -0.88
CA PHE A 172 7.24 -3.58 -0.42
C PHE A 172 7.78 -4.48 -1.53
N CYS A 173 6.92 -5.26 -2.19
CA CYS A 173 7.29 -6.06 -3.36
C CYS A 173 7.84 -5.19 -4.50
N SER A 174 7.27 -4.00 -4.74
CA SER A 174 7.72 -3.05 -5.76
C SER A 174 9.15 -2.56 -5.48
N PHE A 175 9.47 -2.21 -4.24
CA PHE A 175 10.83 -1.80 -3.86
C PHE A 175 11.83 -2.96 -3.88
N THR A 176 11.42 -4.18 -3.52
CA THR A 176 12.25 -5.38 -3.70
C THR A 176 12.56 -5.59 -5.19
N TYR A 177 11.56 -5.51 -6.07
CA TYR A 177 11.74 -5.63 -7.52
C TYR A 177 12.65 -4.53 -8.06
N LEU A 178 12.37 -3.27 -7.74
CA LEU A 178 13.17 -2.13 -8.16
C LEU A 178 14.64 -2.28 -7.76
N SER A 179 14.91 -2.82 -6.57
CA SER A 179 16.28 -3.04 -6.11
C SER A 179 17.01 -4.16 -6.85
N ARG A 180 16.30 -5.19 -7.33
CA ARG A 180 16.88 -6.39 -7.94
C ARG A 180 17.00 -6.33 -9.46
N TYR A 181 15.97 -5.80 -10.12
CA TYR A 181 15.81 -5.81 -11.58
C TYR A 181 15.34 -4.45 -12.13
N PRO A 182 16.04 -3.33 -11.84
CA PRO A 182 15.63 -2.02 -12.36
C PRO A 182 15.57 -1.99 -13.90
N GLU A 183 16.39 -2.79 -14.58
CA GLU A 183 16.40 -2.90 -16.04
C GLU A 183 15.13 -3.53 -16.63
N SER A 184 14.35 -4.24 -15.83
CA SER A 184 13.07 -4.82 -16.21
C SER A 184 11.90 -3.84 -16.10
N LEU A 185 12.14 -2.65 -15.53
CA LEU A 185 11.10 -1.70 -15.15
C LEU A 185 11.11 -0.45 -16.03
N GLU A 186 9.91 -0.02 -16.40
CA GLU A 186 9.68 1.25 -17.07
C GLU A 186 9.43 2.38 -16.06
N ALA A 187 8.57 2.12 -15.07
CA ALA A 187 8.26 3.04 -13.98
C ALA A 187 7.71 2.27 -12.77
N VAL A 188 7.70 2.91 -11.60
CA VAL A 188 7.16 2.34 -10.36
C VAL A 188 6.20 3.34 -9.70
N LEU A 189 4.97 2.90 -9.45
CA LEU A 189 3.93 3.65 -8.74
C LEU A 189 3.60 2.91 -7.44
N VAL A 190 3.69 3.57 -6.29
CA VAL A 190 3.41 2.95 -4.98
C VAL A 190 2.37 3.73 -4.19
N THR A 191 1.52 3.04 -3.44
CA THR A 191 0.58 3.65 -2.48
C THR A 191 0.77 2.98 -1.09
N GLY A 192 1.09 3.77 -0.05
CA GLY A 192 1.25 3.33 1.36
C GLY A 192 2.68 2.89 1.83
N GLY A 193 2.98 3.04 3.13
CA GLY A 193 4.14 2.55 3.94
C GLY A 193 4.28 2.96 5.47
N ASN A 194 4.17 2.01 6.42
CA ASN A 194 4.67 1.86 7.85
C ASN A 194 4.51 2.80 9.11
N TYR A 195 4.02 2.25 10.26
CA TYR A 195 3.52 2.70 11.60
C TYR A 195 4.03 3.91 12.46
N GLU A 196 3.04 4.59 13.08
CA GLU A 196 3.06 5.13 14.48
C GLU A 196 1.67 5.66 14.98
N ARG A 197 0.67 5.76 14.09
CA ARG A 197 -0.51 6.61 14.29
C ARG A 197 -1.76 5.97 14.89
N THR A 198 -1.74 4.69 15.24
CA THR A 198 -2.93 4.01 15.79
C THR A 198 -3.48 4.67 17.06
N SER A 199 -2.60 5.15 17.95
CA SER A 199 -3.02 5.89 19.14
C SER A 199 -3.70 7.23 18.82
N GLU A 200 -3.26 7.92 17.75
CA GLU A 200 -3.88 9.15 17.26
C GLU A 200 -5.29 8.88 16.72
N ARG A 201 -5.44 7.81 15.92
CA ARG A 201 -6.74 7.40 15.37
C ARG A 201 -7.73 7.00 16.47
N ASN A 202 -7.27 6.36 17.53
CA ASN A 202 -8.09 6.09 18.71
C ASN A 202 -8.57 7.38 19.38
N ARG A 203 -7.68 8.36 19.60
CA ARG A 203 -8.07 9.67 20.16
C ARG A 203 -9.09 10.37 19.27
N HIS A 204 -8.91 10.32 17.95
CA HIS A 204 -9.87 10.85 16.99
C HIS A 204 -11.24 10.15 17.10
N TYR A 205 -11.27 8.82 17.14
CA TYR A 205 -12.50 8.04 17.32
C TYR A 205 -13.25 8.44 18.60
N TYR A 206 -12.55 8.51 19.74
CA TYR A 206 -13.17 8.88 21.02
C TYR A 206 -13.56 10.35 21.12
N SER A 207 -12.86 11.25 20.40
CA SER A 207 -13.28 12.64 20.26
C SER A 207 -14.59 12.76 19.47
N LYS A 208 -14.74 11.96 18.41
CA LYS A 208 -15.97 11.90 17.61
C LYS A 208 -17.13 11.21 18.33
N TYR A 209 -16.83 10.16 19.12
CA TYR A 209 -17.80 9.31 19.81
C TYR A 209 -17.50 9.15 21.31
N PRO A 210 -17.57 10.23 22.11
CA PRO A 210 -17.22 10.18 23.54
C PRO A 210 -18.09 9.20 24.35
N GLN A 211 -19.34 8.99 23.94
CA GLN A 211 -20.27 8.02 24.52
C GLN A 211 -19.80 6.57 24.39
N ASP A 212 -18.88 6.27 23.48
CA ASP A 212 -18.39 4.90 23.29
C ASP A 212 -17.37 4.49 24.35
N VAL A 213 -16.74 5.44 25.06
CA VAL A 213 -15.83 5.13 26.19
C VAL A 213 -16.49 4.21 27.24
N PRO A 214 -17.65 4.56 27.84
CA PRO A 214 -18.31 3.66 28.78
C PRO A 214 -18.90 2.40 28.12
N ARG A 215 -19.37 2.48 26.87
CA ARG A 215 -19.96 1.34 26.15
C ARG A 215 -18.94 0.24 25.88
N ILE A 216 -17.76 0.63 25.36
CA ILE A 216 -16.65 -0.27 25.09
C ILE A 216 -16.13 -0.89 26.37
N ARG A 217 -16.05 -0.12 27.47
CA ARG A 217 -15.69 -0.68 28.77
C ARG A 217 -16.65 -1.79 29.19
N GLN A 218 -17.96 -1.57 29.05
CA GLN A 218 -18.96 -2.59 29.37
C GLN A 218 -18.86 -3.83 28.47
N ILE A 219 -18.67 -3.63 27.16
CA ILE A 219 -18.45 -4.73 26.21
C ILE A 219 -17.20 -5.52 26.59
N ALA A 220 -16.07 -4.84 26.81
CA ALA A 220 -14.81 -5.49 27.18
C ALA A 220 -14.91 -6.25 28.52
N THR A 221 -15.60 -5.68 29.53
CA THR A 221 -15.89 -6.40 30.78
C THR A 221 -16.73 -7.65 30.53
N TYR A 222 -17.77 -7.56 29.69
CA TYR A 222 -18.58 -8.72 29.31
C TYR A 222 -17.75 -9.81 28.63
N LEU A 223 -16.94 -9.46 27.62
CA LEU A 223 -16.06 -10.39 26.91
C LEU A 223 -14.98 -11.00 27.83
N PHE A 224 -14.52 -10.25 28.84
CA PHE A 224 -13.57 -10.76 29.82
C PHE A 224 -14.19 -11.78 30.79
N GLN A 225 -15.48 -11.62 31.11
CA GLN A 225 -16.20 -12.46 32.08
C GLN A 225 -16.88 -13.68 31.46
N ASN A 226 -17.02 -13.72 30.14
CA ASN A 226 -17.79 -14.74 29.43
C ASN A 226 -16.97 -15.34 28.30
N ASP A 227 -17.10 -16.66 28.07
CA ASP A 227 -16.54 -17.31 26.89
C ASP A 227 -17.49 -17.12 25.70
N VAL A 228 -17.26 -16.06 24.92
CA VAL A 228 -18.12 -15.70 23.78
C VAL A 228 -17.59 -16.33 22.50
N LYS A 229 -18.36 -17.26 21.92
CA LYS A 229 -18.01 -17.90 20.65
C LYS A 229 -18.56 -17.15 19.44
N LEU A 230 -17.76 -17.06 18.40
CA LEU A 230 -18.16 -16.59 17.07
C LEU A 230 -18.79 -17.76 16.27
N PRO A 231 -19.61 -17.46 15.25
CA PRO A 231 -20.21 -18.46 14.37
C PRO A 231 -19.24 -19.53 13.84
N ASN A 232 -18.01 -19.15 13.50
CA ASN A 232 -16.99 -20.10 13.01
C ASN A 232 -16.24 -20.90 14.10
N GLY A 233 -16.63 -20.79 15.37
CA GLY A 233 -15.95 -21.44 16.50
C GLY A 233 -14.73 -20.67 17.05
N GLY A 234 -14.47 -19.47 16.54
CA GLY A 234 -13.53 -18.51 17.11
C GLY A 234 -13.99 -18.03 18.50
N THR A 235 -13.07 -17.48 19.29
CA THR A 235 -13.40 -16.89 20.61
C THR A 235 -13.30 -15.37 20.55
N LEU A 236 -14.41 -14.65 20.67
CA LEU A 236 -14.40 -13.18 20.70
C LEU A 236 -13.85 -12.67 22.03
N SER A 237 -12.53 -12.65 22.15
CA SER A 237 -11.84 -12.07 23.30
C SER A 237 -11.87 -10.53 23.26
N VAL A 238 -11.53 -9.87 24.37
CA VAL A 238 -11.30 -8.42 24.38
C VAL A 238 -10.24 -8.03 23.35
N LYS A 239 -9.21 -8.86 23.18
CA LYS A 239 -8.10 -8.60 22.24
C LYS A 239 -8.53 -8.78 20.78
N TRP A 240 -9.44 -9.70 20.49
CA TRP A 240 -10.09 -9.76 19.17
C TRP A 240 -10.94 -8.53 18.96
N PHE A 241 -11.82 -8.17 19.90
CA PHE A 241 -12.67 -6.98 19.75
C PHE A 241 -11.86 -5.70 19.52
N GLN A 242 -10.69 -5.56 20.16
CA GLN A 242 -9.77 -4.44 19.90
C GLN A 242 -9.23 -4.40 18.46
N GLN A 243 -9.16 -5.51 17.74
CA GLN A 243 -8.68 -5.53 16.35
C GLN A 243 -9.63 -4.86 15.36
N LEU A 244 -10.87 -4.55 15.75
CA LEU A 244 -11.79 -3.79 14.91
C LEU A 244 -11.29 -2.37 14.59
N GLY A 245 -10.30 -1.85 15.34
CA GLY A 245 -9.57 -0.63 15.00
C GLY A 245 -8.70 -0.74 13.75
N LEU A 246 -8.55 -1.95 13.19
CA LEU A 246 -8.00 -2.14 11.85
C LEU A 246 -8.72 -1.21 10.88
N SER A 247 -10.05 -1.10 10.97
CA SER A 247 -10.87 -0.23 10.09
C SER A 247 -10.49 1.25 10.11
N PHE A 248 -9.83 1.76 11.17
CA PHE A 248 -9.53 3.19 11.31
C PHE A 248 -8.62 3.77 10.22
N GLY A 249 -7.86 2.94 9.51
CA GLY A 249 -7.03 3.39 8.39
C GLY A 249 -7.77 3.46 7.05
N GLY A 250 -9.06 3.13 7.01
CA GLY A 250 -9.93 3.31 5.85
C GLY A 250 -10.96 4.42 6.06
N SER A 251 -11.48 4.93 4.96
CA SER A 251 -12.53 5.93 4.91
C SER A 251 -13.84 5.37 5.51
N GLY A 252 -14.42 6.09 6.48
CA GLY A 252 -15.63 5.66 7.19
C GLY A 252 -15.43 4.55 8.24
N GLY A 253 -14.19 4.08 8.48
CA GLY A 253 -13.94 2.98 9.42
C GLY A 253 -14.32 3.29 10.87
N THR A 254 -14.06 4.52 11.34
CA THR A 254 -14.48 4.96 12.69
C THR A 254 -16.00 4.94 12.87
N ASP A 255 -16.75 5.22 11.80
CA ASP A 255 -18.21 5.26 11.82
C ASP A 255 -18.80 3.85 11.80
N THR A 256 -18.20 2.96 11.03
CA THR A 256 -18.54 1.53 11.02
C THR A 256 -18.33 0.91 12.40
N LEU A 257 -17.20 1.20 13.07
CA LEU A 257 -16.94 0.71 14.42
C LEU A 257 -17.95 1.25 15.43
N HIS A 258 -18.28 2.54 15.36
CA HIS A 258 -19.29 3.15 16.22
C HIS A 258 -20.64 2.43 16.14
N GLN A 259 -21.06 2.03 14.93
CA GLN A 259 -22.30 1.27 14.75
C GLN A 259 -22.24 -0.12 15.40
N ILE A 260 -21.11 -0.82 15.28
CA ILE A 260 -20.89 -2.13 15.92
C ILE A 260 -20.97 -1.98 17.44
N VAL A 261 -20.23 -1.01 18.01
CA VAL A 261 -20.22 -0.72 19.44
C VAL A 261 -21.62 -0.38 19.95
N THR A 262 -22.34 0.49 19.25
CA THR A 262 -23.69 0.89 19.63
C THR A 262 -24.66 -0.30 19.63
N LYS A 263 -24.62 -1.13 18.59
CA LYS A 263 -25.46 -2.33 18.48
C LYS A 263 -25.14 -3.36 19.55
N PHE A 264 -23.86 -3.67 19.77
CA PHE A 264 -23.43 -4.63 20.79
C PHE A 264 -23.82 -4.14 22.19
N HIS A 265 -23.52 -2.90 22.54
CA HIS A 265 -23.91 -2.33 23.83
C HIS A 265 -25.43 -2.33 24.06
N HIS A 266 -26.22 -2.02 23.03
CA HIS A 266 -27.68 -2.11 23.09
C HIS A 266 -28.13 -3.54 23.42
N GLU A 267 -27.56 -4.55 22.76
CA GLU A 267 -27.89 -5.95 23.02
C GLU A 267 -27.50 -6.41 24.42
N LEU A 268 -26.34 -5.98 24.93
CA LEU A 268 -25.97 -6.26 26.31
C LEU A 268 -26.95 -5.63 27.31
N THR A 269 -27.48 -4.46 27.01
CA THR A 269 -28.42 -3.74 27.88
C THR A 269 -29.79 -4.39 27.91
N HIS A 270 -30.30 -4.85 26.76
CA HIS A 270 -31.66 -5.36 26.63
C HIS A 270 -31.76 -6.90 26.71
N PHE A 271 -30.76 -7.61 26.24
CA PHE A 271 -30.76 -9.08 26.12
C PHE A 271 -29.68 -9.77 26.96
N ARG A 272 -28.76 -9.00 27.58
CA ARG A 272 -27.63 -9.49 28.40
C ARG A 272 -26.60 -10.34 27.64
N SER A 273 -26.73 -10.45 26.32
CA SER A 273 -25.80 -11.16 25.44
C SER A 273 -25.85 -10.61 24.02
N PRO A 274 -24.76 -10.68 23.24
CA PRO A 274 -24.79 -10.35 21.82
C PRO A 274 -25.65 -11.34 21.04
N THR A 275 -26.26 -10.87 19.94
CA THR A 275 -26.97 -11.73 19.00
C THR A 275 -26.02 -12.38 18.00
N TYR A 276 -26.48 -13.45 17.34
CA TYR A 276 -25.76 -14.07 16.23
C TYR A 276 -25.40 -13.05 15.14
N GLN A 277 -26.30 -12.11 14.82
CA GLN A 277 -26.06 -11.08 13.81
C GLN A 277 -24.88 -10.17 14.18
N THR A 278 -24.77 -9.75 15.44
CA THR A 278 -23.64 -8.94 15.91
C THR A 278 -22.34 -9.72 15.88
N LEU A 279 -22.36 -10.98 16.33
CA LEU A 279 -21.18 -11.84 16.32
C LEU A 279 -20.69 -12.10 14.89
N PHE A 280 -21.59 -12.45 13.98
CA PHE A 280 -21.27 -12.64 12.56
C PHE A 280 -20.74 -11.36 11.91
N ARG A 281 -21.33 -10.19 12.20
CA ARG A 281 -20.85 -8.91 11.69
C ARG A 281 -19.42 -8.60 12.16
N ILE A 282 -19.10 -8.90 13.42
CA ILE A 282 -17.75 -8.72 13.99
C ILE A 282 -16.77 -9.69 13.35
N GLU A 283 -17.14 -10.97 13.24
CA GLU A 283 -16.35 -12.00 12.55
C GLU A 283 -16.00 -11.55 11.13
N SER A 284 -17.00 -11.07 10.37
CA SER A 284 -16.82 -10.67 8.97
C SER A 284 -16.04 -9.36 8.77
N GLN A 285 -15.62 -8.66 9.83
CA GLN A 285 -14.72 -7.50 9.70
C GLN A 285 -13.26 -7.91 9.56
N MET A 286 -12.92 -9.14 9.94
CA MET A 286 -11.54 -9.63 9.98
C MET A 286 -11.37 -10.81 9.04
N SER A 287 -10.24 -10.88 8.36
CA SER A 287 -9.99 -11.87 7.31
C SER A 287 -8.84 -12.81 7.63
N PHE A 288 -8.39 -12.86 8.90
CA PHE A 288 -7.25 -13.68 9.31
C PHE A 288 -7.51 -15.19 9.23
N ASP A 289 -8.77 -15.63 9.34
CA ASP A 289 -9.11 -17.05 9.14
C ASP A 289 -9.03 -17.46 7.65
N THR A 290 -9.24 -16.54 6.72
CA THR A 290 -9.18 -16.81 5.26
C THR A 290 -7.86 -16.41 4.62
N ASN A 291 -7.01 -15.63 5.31
CA ASN A 291 -5.73 -15.14 4.82
C ASN A 291 -4.66 -15.32 5.90
N ILE A 292 -4.31 -16.57 6.21
CA ILE A 292 -3.41 -16.89 7.32
C ILE A 292 -2.02 -16.25 7.19
N LEU A 293 -1.57 -16.02 5.95
CA LEU A 293 -0.30 -15.32 5.67
C LEU A 293 -0.31 -13.87 6.17
N TYR A 294 -1.48 -13.22 6.22
CA TYR A 294 -1.58 -11.86 6.76
C TYR A 294 -1.21 -11.83 8.25
N ALA A 295 -1.70 -12.80 9.03
CA ALA A 295 -1.31 -12.93 10.43
C ALA A 295 0.15 -13.36 10.58
N LEU A 296 0.58 -14.35 9.80
CA LEU A 296 1.91 -14.95 9.94
C LEU A 296 3.04 -14.00 9.52
N PHE A 297 2.81 -13.11 8.55
CA PHE A 297 3.87 -12.28 7.97
C PHE A 297 3.86 -10.82 8.38
N GLN A 298 2.93 -10.37 9.22
CA GLN A 298 2.83 -8.93 9.49
C GLN A 298 4.09 -8.29 10.06
N GLU A 299 4.93 -9.04 10.80
CA GLU A 299 6.28 -8.57 11.16
C GLU A 299 7.36 -9.08 10.21
N CYS A 300 7.16 -10.23 9.56
CA CYS A 300 8.13 -10.86 8.66
C CYS A 300 8.38 -10.06 7.37
N ILE A 301 7.44 -9.19 6.97
CA ILE A 301 7.61 -8.28 5.83
C ILE A 301 8.74 -7.26 6.07
N TYR A 302 9.09 -6.98 7.33
CA TYR A 302 10.17 -6.05 7.69
C TYR A 302 11.52 -6.75 7.94
N CYS A 303 11.55 -8.08 8.01
CA CYS A 303 12.75 -8.82 8.36
C CYS A 303 13.68 -9.05 7.15
N ASP A 304 14.72 -8.25 6.98
CA ASP A 304 15.57 -8.27 5.78
C ASP A 304 17.00 -8.78 6.09
N GLY A 305 17.38 -10.01 5.74
CA GLY A 305 18.76 -10.48 5.97
C GLY A 305 19.08 -10.93 7.41
N ASN A 306 20.30 -10.65 7.91
CA ASN A 306 20.81 -11.12 9.21
C ASN A 306 20.61 -10.11 10.36
N TYR A 307 19.41 -9.57 10.50
CA TYR A 307 19.10 -8.65 11.60
C TYR A 307 18.45 -9.36 12.79
N SER A 308 18.18 -8.59 13.84
CA SER A 308 17.49 -9.09 15.02
C SER A 308 16.10 -9.63 14.66
N PRO A 309 15.64 -10.72 15.30
CA PRO A 309 14.28 -11.21 15.12
C PRO A 309 13.26 -10.14 15.48
N SER A 310 12.10 -10.20 14.86
CA SER A 310 10.98 -9.32 15.21
C SER A 310 10.52 -9.55 16.66
N PHE A 311 10.65 -10.78 17.15
CA PHE A 311 10.43 -11.22 18.54
C PHE A 311 9.01 -10.96 19.08
N TRP A 312 8.00 -10.84 18.22
CA TRP A 312 6.67 -10.33 18.55
C TRP A 312 6.69 -8.86 18.98
N SER A 313 7.21 -8.00 18.11
CA SER A 313 7.37 -6.57 18.39
C SER A 313 6.07 -5.92 18.83
N ALA A 314 4.96 -6.16 18.14
CA ALA A 314 3.65 -5.63 18.47
C ALA A 314 3.18 -6.09 19.86
N ASP A 315 3.29 -7.38 20.16
CA ASP A 315 2.90 -7.95 21.46
C ASP A 315 3.79 -7.43 22.61
N ARG A 316 5.10 -7.24 22.36
CA ARG A 316 6.04 -6.66 23.34
C ARG A 316 5.76 -5.18 23.58
N LEU A 317 5.67 -4.38 22.52
CA LEU A 317 5.46 -2.93 22.58
C LEU A 317 4.11 -2.61 23.21
N ARG A 318 3.08 -3.40 22.93
CA ARG A 318 1.75 -3.27 23.55
C ARG A 318 1.78 -3.31 25.08
N LYS A 319 2.75 -4.00 25.69
CA LYS A 319 2.88 -4.18 27.14
C LYS A 319 3.68 -3.06 27.82
N LEU A 320 4.24 -2.12 27.04
CA LEU A 320 5.01 -1.02 27.61
C LEU A 320 4.10 -0.04 28.38
N PRO A 321 4.58 0.60 29.46
CA PRO A 321 3.77 1.50 30.30
C PRO A 321 3.07 2.62 29.51
N GLN A 322 3.73 3.19 28.51
CA GLN A 322 3.16 4.24 27.66
C GLN A 322 1.98 3.75 26.78
N ASN A 323 1.83 2.43 26.61
CA ASN A 323 0.79 1.79 25.80
C ASN A 323 -0.31 1.16 26.67
N GLN A 324 -0.44 1.56 27.93
CA GLN A 324 -1.43 1.01 28.87
C GLN A 324 -2.87 1.04 28.35
N ASN A 325 -3.25 1.99 27.50
CA ASN A 325 -4.59 2.06 26.92
C ASN A 325 -4.93 0.87 26.01
N PHE A 326 -3.94 0.14 25.49
CA PHE A 326 -4.16 -1.10 24.73
C PHE A 326 -4.31 -2.33 25.62
N MET A 327 -4.09 -2.20 26.93
CA MET A 327 -4.17 -3.27 27.90
C MET A 327 -5.45 -3.13 28.72
N PHE A 328 -6.43 -3.97 28.42
CA PHE A 328 -7.67 -3.99 29.18
C PHE A 328 -7.44 -4.41 30.63
N SER A 329 -8.08 -3.69 31.55
CA SER A 329 -8.24 -4.07 32.95
C SER A 329 -9.64 -3.68 33.41
N PRO A 330 -10.35 -4.52 34.19
CA PRO A 330 -11.66 -4.16 34.75
C PRO A 330 -11.65 -2.86 35.58
N ALA A 331 -10.50 -2.48 36.14
CA ALA A 331 -10.32 -1.26 36.92
C ALA A 331 -9.92 -0.03 36.08
N MET A 332 -9.77 -0.15 34.76
CA MET A 332 -9.29 0.94 33.92
C MET A 332 -10.31 2.09 33.83
N LYS A 333 -9.84 3.31 34.07
CA LYS A 333 -10.64 4.55 33.94
C LYS A 333 -10.48 5.17 32.56
N GLU A 334 -9.29 5.10 32.01
CA GLU A 334 -8.98 5.63 30.67
C GLU A 334 -9.71 4.84 29.56
N PRO A 335 -9.89 5.43 28.37
CA PRO A 335 -10.44 4.71 27.22
C PRO A 335 -9.58 3.51 26.81
N LEU A 336 -10.24 2.39 26.46
CA LEU A 336 -9.58 1.21 25.92
C LEU A 336 -9.30 1.41 24.44
N TYR A 337 -8.04 1.38 24.01
CA TYR A 337 -7.69 1.58 22.60
C TYR A 337 -7.86 0.30 21.79
N PHE A 338 -8.39 0.47 20.58
CA PHE A 338 -8.39 -0.54 19.52
C PHE A 338 -7.02 -0.59 18.83
N THR A 339 -6.62 -1.76 18.34
CA THR A 339 -5.37 -1.96 17.59
C THR A 339 -5.61 -1.77 16.09
N GLY A 340 -4.55 -1.43 15.36
CA GLY A 340 -4.52 -1.45 13.90
C GLY A 340 -4.13 -2.84 13.39
N GLU A 341 -3.18 -2.91 12.47
CA GLU A 341 -2.66 -4.16 11.90
C GLU A 341 -1.77 -5.00 12.84
N MET A 342 -1.67 -4.63 14.11
CA MET A 342 -0.80 -5.32 15.06
C MET A 342 -1.22 -6.77 15.28
N VAL A 343 -0.35 -7.71 14.93
CA VAL A 343 -0.53 -9.13 15.25
C VAL A 343 0.04 -9.45 16.63
N CYS A 344 -0.81 -9.97 17.52
CA CYS A 344 -0.43 -10.39 18.87
C CYS A 344 -0.58 -11.91 19.04
N LYS A 345 0.14 -12.49 20.01
CA LYS A 345 0.11 -13.94 20.24
C LYS A 345 -1.29 -14.51 20.46
N SER A 346 -2.17 -13.72 21.10
CA SER A 346 -3.55 -14.16 21.38
C SER A 346 -4.39 -14.43 20.13
N MET A 347 -4.01 -13.88 18.98
CA MET A 347 -4.72 -14.15 17.73
C MET A 347 -4.64 -15.64 17.35
N PHE A 348 -3.54 -16.30 17.67
CA PHE A 348 -3.34 -17.74 17.47
C PHE A 348 -4.05 -18.60 18.52
N ASP A 349 -4.75 -18.01 19.49
CA ASP A 349 -5.68 -18.70 20.39
C ASP A 349 -7.13 -18.41 19.97
N ASP A 350 -7.39 -17.17 19.57
CA ASP A 350 -8.69 -16.61 19.27
C ASP A 350 -9.27 -17.17 17.95
N TYR A 351 -8.56 -16.99 16.83
CA TYR A 351 -8.98 -17.36 15.47
C TYR A 351 -8.89 -18.86 15.24
N THR A 352 -9.90 -19.45 14.58
CA THR A 352 -9.99 -20.91 14.42
C THR A 352 -8.88 -21.45 13.54
N GLU A 353 -8.64 -20.84 12.37
CA GLU A 353 -7.66 -21.29 11.38
C GLU A 353 -6.22 -20.94 11.78
N LEU A 354 -6.03 -19.98 12.70
CA LEU A 354 -4.69 -19.64 13.18
C LEU A 354 -4.17 -20.58 14.29
N ARG A 355 -5.05 -21.24 15.06
CA ARG A 355 -4.65 -22.10 16.20
C ARG A 355 -3.56 -23.13 15.86
N PRO A 356 -3.62 -23.86 14.74
CA PRO A 356 -2.58 -24.82 14.38
C PRO A 356 -1.19 -24.19 14.16
N PHE A 357 -1.13 -22.89 13.88
CA PHE A 357 0.09 -22.17 13.54
C PHE A 357 0.75 -21.46 14.73
N LYS A 358 0.24 -21.62 15.95
CA LYS A 358 0.80 -20.92 17.13
C LYS A 358 2.32 -21.10 17.29
N LEU A 359 2.79 -22.35 17.24
CA LEU A 359 4.22 -22.66 17.34
C LEU A 359 5.00 -22.23 16.10
N VAL A 360 4.37 -22.29 14.91
CA VAL A 360 4.97 -21.83 13.64
C VAL A 360 5.22 -20.32 13.69
N ALA A 361 4.24 -19.55 14.17
CA ALA A 361 4.38 -18.12 14.36
C ALA A 361 5.51 -17.79 15.35
N ASP A 362 5.58 -18.51 16.48
CA ASP A 362 6.71 -18.36 17.42
C ASP A 362 8.06 -18.64 16.73
N SER A 363 8.17 -19.68 15.90
CA SER A 363 9.38 -19.96 15.11
C SER A 363 9.72 -18.82 14.13
N LEU A 364 8.73 -18.27 13.42
CA LEU A 364 8.92 -17.12 12.52
C LEU A 364 9.40 -15.88 13.28
N HIS A 365 8.75 -15.51 14.38
CA HIS A 365 9.13 -14.31 15.16
C HIS A 365 10.46 -14.45 15.89
N ASN A 366 10.95 -15.68 16.16
CA ASN A 366 12.26 -15.94 16.75
C ASN A 366 13.39 -16.08 15.72
N ARG A 367 13.07 -16.10 14.42
CA ARG A 367 14.04 -16.31 13.33
C ARG A 367 15.02 -15.14 13.22
N LYS A 368 16.31 -15.48 13.20
CA LYS A 368 17.46 -14.54 13.12
C LYS A 368 18.02 -14.35 11.71
N LYS A 369 17.71 -15.27 10.80
CA LYS A 369 18.26 -15.30 9.45
C LYS A 369 17.12 -15.26 8.45
N TRP A 370 17.11 -14.22 7.65
CA TRP A 370 16.15 -14.03 6.57
C TRP A 370 16.90 -13.88 5.25
N THR A 371 16.22 -14.17 4.16
CA THR A 371 16.67 -13.74 2.84
C THR A 371 16.67 -12.22 2.76
N GLN A 372 17.56 -11.68 1.93
CA GLN A 372 17.67 -10.24 1.71
C GLN A 372 16.52 -9.78 0.81
N LEU A 373 15.70 -8.83 1.29
CA LEU A 373 14.59 -8.23 0.56
C LEU A 373 15.03 -7.04 -0.31
N TYR A 374 15.99 -6.23 0.14
CA TYR A 374 16.37 -5.00 -0.56
C TYR A 374 17.86 -4.94 -0.82
N GLU A 375 18.22 -4.57 -2.05
CA GLU A 375 19.59 -4.13 -2.38
C GLU A 375 19.68 -2.60 -2.22
N VAL A 376 19.84 -2.13 -0.98
CA VAL A 376 19.75 -0.71 -0.61
C VAL A 376 20.75 0.16 -1.39
N ASP A 377 21.97 -0.33 -1.64
CA ASP A 377 22.96 0.43 -2.39
C ASP A 377 22.58 0.59 -3.86
N LYS A 378 21.89 -0.39 -4.46
CA LYS A 378 21.32 -0.24 -5.80
C LYS A 378 20.20 0.78 -5.79
N LEU A 379 19.28 0.75 -4.81
CA LEU A 379 18.19 1.72 -4.70
C LEU A 379 18.70 3.18 -4.65
N LYS A 380 19.80 3.43 -3.94
CA LYS A 380 20.45 4.76 -3.89
C LYS A 380 21.07 5.21 -5.21
N GLN A 381 21.45 4.26 -6.06
CA GLN A 381 22.12 4.54 -7.31
C GLN A 381 21.14 4.76 -8.47
N ILE A 382 19.94 4.18 -8.40
CA ILE A 382 18.90 4.36 -9.41
C ILE A 382 18.57 5.85 -9.54
N LYS A 383 18.50 6.32 -10.79
CA LYS A 383 18.13 7.68 -11.17
C LYS A 383 16.77 7.72 -11.83
N TRP A 384 16.17 8.90 -11.83
CA TRP A 384 14.85 9.14 -12.40
C TRP A 384 14.79 8.73 -13.87
N GLU A 385 15.85 9.00 -14.64
CA GLU A 385 15.95 8.69 -16.06
C GLU A 385 16.06 7.18 -16.34
N GLN A 386 16.42 6.39 -15.33
CA GLN A 386 16.50 4.93 -15.46
C GLN A 386 15.15 4.29 -15.18
N VAL A 387 14.54 4.64 -14.04
CA VAL A 387 13.23 4.15 -13.61
C VAL A 387 12.52 5.22 -12.78
N PRO A 388 11.67 6.05 -13.40
CA PRO A 388 10.82 7.01 -12.70
C PRO A 388 10.01 6.33 -11.59
N THR A 389 10.13 6.83 -10.37
CA THR A 389 9.42 6.28 -9.20
C THR A 389 8.56 7.35 -8.54
N VAL A 390 7.26 7.09 -8.44
CA VAL A 390 6.28 8.00 -7.83
C VAL A 390 5.48 7.27 -6.75
N ALA A 391 5.06 8.00 -5.73
CA ALA A 391 4.23 7.42 -4.67
C ALA A 391 3.11 8.35 -4.19
N ALA A 392 1.96 7.76 -3.84
CA ALA A 392 0.94 8.46 -3.08
C ALA A 392 1.27 8.30 -1.59
N THR A 393 1.28 9.41 -0.87
CA THR A 393 1.58 9.43 0.56
C THR A 393 0.47 10.16 1.30
N TYR A 394 -0.24 9.40 2.12
CA TYR A 394 -1.38 9.88 2.86
C TYR A 394 -0.93 10.40 4.23
N PHE A 395 -1.20 11.67 4.50
CA PHE A 395 -0.64 12.36 5.66
C PHE A 395 -1.14 11.80 6.99
N TYR A 396 -2.39 11.30 7.05
CA TYR A 396 -3.03 10.78 8.27
C TYR A 396 -3.20 9.25 8.29
N ASP A 397 -2.42 8.54 7.49
CA ASP A 397 -2.53 7.09 7.40
C ASP A 397 -2.16 6.41 8.72
N GLN A 398 -2.96 5.42 9.10
CA GLN A 398 -2.78 4.68 10.34
C GLN A 398 -1.61 3.70 10.26
N TYR A 399 -1.48 3.05 9.12
CA TYR A 399 -0.55 1.94 8.90
C TYR A 399 0.78 2.45 8.37
N VAL A 400 0.78 3.68 7.88
CA VAL A 400 1.84 4.31 7.11
C VAL A 400 2.20 5.66 7.70
N ASP A 401 3.30 5.70 8.41
CA ASP A 401 3.81 6.90 9.04
C ASP A 401 4.51 7.77 8.01
N PHE A 402 4.00 8.99 7.95
CA PHE A 402 4.48 10.03 7.07
C PHE A 402 5.95 10.36 7.33
N GLU A 403 6.37 10.51 8.60
CA GLU A 403 7.72 10.96 8.92
C GLU A 403 8.76 9.90 8.57
N THR A 404 8.46 8.64 8.88
CA THR A 404 9.27 7.48 8.48
C THR A 404 9.40 7.41 6.96
N THR A 405 8.28 7.59 6.24
CA THR A 405 8.27 7.64 4.77
C THR A 405 9.17 8.76 4.24
N MET A 406 9.08 9.97 4.80
CA MET A 406 9.90 11.10 4.39
C MET A 406 11.39 10.91 4.73
N GLN A 407 11.70 10.26 5.85
CA GLN A 407 13.08 9.89 6.20
C GLN A 407 13.66 8.89 5.21
N ILE A 408 12.91 7.83 4.85
CA ILE A 408 13.35 6.83 3.87
C ILE A 408 13.60 7.48 2.51
N LYS A 409 12.67 8.33 2.05
CA LYS A 409 12.87 9.11 0.81
C LYS A 409 14.19 9.87 0.83
N ARG A 410 14.43 10.68 1.87
CA ARG A 410 15.63 11.52 1.98
C ARG A 410 16.92 10.69 2.02
N THR A 411 16.91 9.55 2.70
CA THR A 411 18.12 8.75 2.96
C THR A 411 18.43 7.74 1.86
N ILE A 412 17.42 7.20 1.19
CA ILE A 412 17.57 6.15 0.17
C ILE A 412 17.41 6.70 -1.24
N PHE A 413 16.34 7.45 -1.52
CA PHE A 413 16.01 7.89 -2.87
C PHE A 413 16.49 9.31 -3.21
N GLY A 414 16.88 10.08 -2.19
CA GLY A 414 17.13 11.51 -2.33
C GLY A 414 15.84 12.29 -2.67
N PHE A 415 15.99 13.52 -3.16
CA PHE A 415 14.86 14.39 -3.47
C PHE A 415 14.28 14.17 -4.87
N GLU A 416 15.07 13.63 -5.80
CA GLU A 416 14.72 13.60 -7.23
C GLU A 416 14.13 12.27 -7.71
N ASN A 417 14.56 11.13 -7.13
CA ASN A 417 14.23 9.81 -7.67
C ASN A 417 12.86 9.27 -7.21
N LEU A 418 12.40 9.65 -6.01
CA LEU A 418 11.07 9.30 -5.49
C LEU A 418 10.22 10.57 -5.34
N ARG A 419 9.38 10.86 -6.35
CA ARG A 419 8.43 11.97 -6.29
C ARG A 419 7.13 11.52 -5.61
N GLN A 420 6.43 12.43 -4.95
CA GLN A 420 5.26 12.06 -4.16
C GLN A 420 4.08 13.00 -4.36
N TYR A 421 2.90 12.40 -4.47
CA TYR A 421 1.63 13.07 -4.25
C TYR A 421 1.30 12.94 -2.77
N ILE A 422 1.45 14.02 -2.01
CA ILE A 422 1.18 14.06 -0.57
C ILE A 422 -0.20 14.68 -0.35
N THR A 423 -1.07 13.98 0.36
CA THR A 423 -2.45 14.45 0.59
C THR A 423 -2.98 14.06 1.97
N SER A 424 -3.84 14.92 2.53
CA SER A 424 -4.60 14.65 3.75
C SER A 424 -6.07 14.31 3.49
N GLU A 425 -6.47 14.27 2.21
CA GLU A 425 -7.86 14.03 1.78
C GLU A 425 -8.28 12.57 1.93
N PHE A 426 -7.32 11.65 1.82
CA PHE A 426 -7.54 10.22 1.84
C PHE A 426 -6.78 9.55 2.98
N PHE A 427 -7.25 8.36 3.36
CA PHE A 427 -6.50 7.42 4.17
C PHE A 427 -5.87 6.35 3.27
N HIS A 428 -5.50 5.20 3.85
CA HIS A 428 -4.80 4.13 3.14
C HIS A 428 -5.55 3.65 1.89
N ASP A 429 -6.88 3.68 1.95
CA ASP A 429 -7.78 3.28 0.89
C ASP A 429 -8.00 4.33 -0.21
N GLY A 430 -7.19 5.40 -0.27
CA GLY A 430 -7.38 6.50 -1.21
C GLY A 430 -7.52 6.08 -2.67
N ILE A 431 -6.76 5.08 -3.11
CA ILE A 431 -6.86 4.52 -4.46
C ILE A 431 -8.21 3.82 -4.71
N LEU A 432 -8.81 3.20 -3.68
CA LEU A 432 -10.11 2.56 -3.76
C LEU A 432 -11.25 3.59 -3.73
N VAL A 433 -11.06 4.67 -2.98
CA VAL A 433 -12.02 5.77 -2.84
C VAL A 433 -12.08 6.62 -4.11
N ASP A 434 -10.94 7.08 -4.61
CA ASP A 434 -10.86 7.92 -5.81
C ASP A 434 -9.60 7.59 -6.64
N ALA A 435 -9.70 6.49 -7.38
CA ALA A 435 -8.63 6.03 -8.25
C ALA A 435 -8.23 7.06 -9.30
N ALA A 436 -9.19 7.82 -9.84
CA ALA A 436 -8.95 8.80 -10.90
C ALA A 436 -8.05 9.94 -10.40
N LYS A 437 -8.34 10.45 -9.20
CA LYS A 437 -7.52 11.51 -8.59
C LYS A 437 -6.15 11.02 -8.17
N VAL A 438 -6.08 9.89 -7.46
CA VAL A 438 -4.80 9.34 -6.98
C VAL A 438 -3.91 8.95 -8.15
N LEU A 439 -4.39 8.16 -9.11
CA LEU A 439 -3.60 7.80 -10.29
C LEU A 439 -3.30 8.99 -11.16
N GLY A 440 -4.25 9.90 -11.38
CA GLY A 440 -4.03 11.14 -12.11
C GLY A 440 -2.83 11.89 -11.57
N SER A 441 -2.79 12.13 -10.26
CA SER A 441 -1.67 12.81 -9.61
C SER A 441 -0.35 12.04 -9.72
N LEU A 442 -0.36 10.70 -9.71
CA LEU A 442 0.86 9.91 -9.91
C LEU A 442 1.37 9.98 -11.36
N PHE A 443 0.47 9.93 -12.34
CA PHE A 443 0.84 10.11 -13.75
C PHE A 443 1.32 11.53 -14.03
N ASP A 444 0.69 12.55 -13.46
CA ASP A 444 1.15 13.95 -13.57
C ASP A 444 2.58 14.13 -13.01
N LEU A 445 3.00 13.31 -12.02
CA LEU A 445 4.38 13.32 -11.50
C LEU A 445 5.37 12.59 -12.41
N LEU A 446 4.93 11.56 -13.13
CA LEU A 446 5.72 10.81 -14.11
C LEU A 446 5.92 11.65 -15.38
N ASP A 447 4.84 12.25 -15.85
CA ASP A 447 4.82 13.12 -17.00
C ASP A 447 5.56 14.40 -16.60
N THR A 448 6.85 14.51 -16.95
CA THR A 448 7.73 15.55 -16.42
C THR A 448 7.78 16.76 -17.34
N GLU A 449 6.68 17.52 -17.50
CA GLU A 449 6.71 18.95 -17.85
C GLU A 449 5.28 19.53 -17.92
N TYR A 450 4.87 20.18 -16.83
CA TYR A 450 3.57 20.86 -16.72
C TYR A 450 3.29 21.86 -17.86
N VAL A 451 4.33 22.41 -18.51
CA VAL A 451 4.23 23.29 -19.68
C VAL A 451 4.09 22.51 -20.98
N GLN A 452 4.87 21.44 -21.21
CA GLN A 452 4.74 20.60 -22.42
C GLN A 452 3.40 19.87 -22.48
N GLN A 453 2.80 19.58 -21.33
CA GLN A 453 1.51 18.89 -21.23
C GLN A 453 0.29 19.82 -21.31
N GLY A 454 0.48 21.14 -21.29
CA GLY A 454 -0.61 22.11 -21.31
C GLY A 454 -1.42 22.20 -20.00
N LEU A 455 -0.92 21.63 -18.90
CA LEU A 455 -1.52 21.77 -17.56
C LEU A 455 -1.28 23.17 -16.99
N LEU A 456 -0.15 23.79 -17.33
CA LEU A 456 0.12 25.21 -17.12
C LEU A 456 0.22 25.88 -18.48
N SER A 457 -0.51 26.99 -18.68
CA SER A 457 -0.43 27.77 -19.92
C SER A 457 0.91 28.50 -20.08
N GLY A 458 1.74 28.55 -19.03
CA GLY A 458 2.94 29.36 -19.01
C GLY A 458 3.72 29.35 -17.70
N ILE A 459 4.95 29.86 -17.73
CA ILE A 459 5.82 30.08 -16.56
C ILE A 459 5.91 31.58 -16.30
N SER A 460 5.62 32.01 -15.06
CA SER A 460 5.83 33.38 -14.59
C SER A 460 7.04 33.44 -13.65
N LEU A 461 7.78 34.55 -13.70
CA LEU A 461 8.85 34.86 -12.74
C LEU A 461 8.38 35.99 -11.83
N SER A 462 8.65 35.91 -10.52
CA SER A 462 8.27 36.94 -9.56
C SER A 462 9.49 37.53 -8.86
N GLU A 463 9.59 38.87 -8.82
CA GLU A 463 10.64 39.61 -8.09
C GLU A 463 12.07 39.19 -8.46
N THR A 464 12.36 39.13 -9.76
CA THR A 464 13.65 38.62 -10.27
C THR A 464 14.50 39.69 -10.94
N SER A 465 15.83 39.55 -10.87
CA SER A 465 16.77 40.41 -11.60
C SER A 465 16.82 40.12 -13.11
N ALA A 466 17.32 41.07 -13.90
CA ALA A 466 17.54 40.92 -15.33
C ALA A 466 18.38 39.68 -15.69
N ASN A 467 19.41 39.37 -14.90
CA ASN A 467 20.26 38.19 -15.10
C ASN A 467 19.49 36.88 -14.84
N THR A 468 18.56 36.88 -13.88
CA THR A 468 17.69 35.74 -13.61
C THR A 468 16.74 35.50 -14.78
N VAL A 469 16.13 36.55 -15.33
CA VAL A 469 15.26 36.46 -16.51
C VAL A 469 16.03 35.87 -17.71
N LEU A 470 17.25 36.36 -17.98
CA LEU A 470 18.10 35.83 -19.06
C LEU A 470 18.51 34.37 -18.87
N LYS A 471 18.69 33.90 -17.62
CA LYS A 471 18.94 32.49 -17.34
C LYS A 471 17.69 31.64 -17.57
N ALA A 472 16.53 32.12 -17.14
CA ALA A 472 15.26 31.43 -17.30
C ALA A 472 14.88 31.23 -18.77
N LEU A 473 15.10 32.25 -19.61
CA LEU A 473 14.87 32.19 -21.06
C LEU A 473 15.71 31.12 -21.79
N LYS A 474 16.84 30.68 -21.22
CA LYS A 474 17.65 29.61 -21.80
C LYS A 474 17.06 28.22 -21.58
N VAL A 475 16.14 28.08 -20.62
CA VAL A 475 15.63 26.78 -20.18
C VAL A 475 14.13 26.63 -20.38
N ALA A 476 13.36 27.73 -20.46
CA ALA A 476 11.92 27.67 -20.66
C ALA A 476 11.36 28.94 -21.33
N ASN A 477 10.17 28.81 -21.92
CA ASN A 477 9.41 29.95 -22.40
C ASN A 477 8.74 30.68 -21.22
N ILE A 478 9.05 31.97 -21.04
CA ILE A 478 8.56 32.78 -19.93
C ILE A 478 7.37 33.61 -20.39
N SER A 479 6.23 33.41 -19.76
CA SER A 479 4.95 34.01 -20.16
C SER A 479 4.75 35.40 -19.58
N CYS A 480 5.28 35.68 -18.40
CA CYS A 480 5.31 37.02 -17.83
C CYS A 480 6.36 37.15 -16.73
N VAL A 481 6.69 38.38 -16.36
CA VAL A 481 7.43 38.71 -15.14
C VAL A 481 6.56 39.59 -14.26
N GLU A 482 6.34 39.17 -13.03
CA GLU A 482 5.59 39.89 -12.01
C GLU A 482 6.54 40.58 -11.03
N LEU A 483 6.35 41.87 -10.79
CA LEU A 483 7.18 42.68 -9.90
C LEU A 483 6.42 43.91 -9.41
N GLU A 484 6.84 44.47 -8.28
CA GLU A 484 6.26 45.71 -7.78
C GLU A 484 6.65 46.92 -8.64
N LEU A 485 5.65 47.56 -9.25
CA LEU A 485 5.79 48.83 -9.94
C LEU A 485 4.67 49.78 -9.49
N SER A 486 5.05 50.83 -8.79
CA SER A 486 4.13 51.83 -8.22
C SER A 486 4.74 53.22 -8.31
N PHE A 487 4.03 54.24 -7.79
CA PHE A 487 4.61 55.58 -7.62
C PHE A 487 5.85 55.58 -6.72
N PHE A 488 5.95 54.63 -5.79
CA PHE A 488 7.02 54.57 -4.78
C PHE A 488 8.14 53.60 -5.17
N THR A 489 7.84 52.60 -5.99
CA THR A 489 8.78 51.55 -6.39
C THR A 489 8.91 51.56 -7.91
N ARG A 490 10.03 52.09 -8.41
CA ARG A 490 10.30 52.26 -9.86
C ARG A 490 11.57 51.56 -10.32
N ASP A 491 12.14 50.69 -9.47
CA ASP A 491 13.43 50.03 -9.68
C ASP A 491 13.52 49.31 -11.02
N ILE A 492 12.41 48.74 -11.50
CA ILE A 492 12.33 48.05 -12.80
C ILE A 492 12.78 48.92 -14.00
N VAL A 493 12.64 50.24 -13.89
CA VAL A 493 13.03 51.18 -14.95
C VAL A 493 14.56 51.27 -15.06
N GLU A 494 15.29 50.97 -13.98
CA GLU A 494 16.73 51.20 -13.87
C GLU A 494 17.53 49.90 -13.70
N ASP A 495 16.93 48.85 -13.14
CA ASP A 495 17.59 47.57 -12.83
C ASP A 495 17.81 46.64 -14.05
N GLY A 496 17.33 47.05 -15.22
CA GLY A 496 17.47 46.35 -16.49
C GLY A 496 16.42 45.26 -16.74
N VAL A 497 15.53 44.94 -15.78
CA VAL A 497 14.46 43.95 -15.96
C VAL A 497 13.48 44.41 -17.04
N LEU A 498 13.08 45.69 -17.04
CA LEU A 498 12.20 46.26 -18.07
C LEU A 498 12.81 46.13 -19.48
N LYS A 499 14.11 46.41 -19.59
CA LYS A 499 14.84 46.31 -20.86
C LYS A 499 14.86 44.87 -21.36
N VAL A 500 15.24 43.91 -20.50
CA VAL A 500 15.30 42.49 -20.87
C VAL A 500 13.92 41.96 -21.25
N CYS A 501 12.87 42.29 -20.50
CA CYS A 501 11.51 41.86 -20.82
C CYS A 501 11.04 42.44 -22.17
N SER A 502 11.32 43.73 -22.42
CA SER A 502 11.00 44.40 -23.69
C SER A 502 11.73 43.76 -24.88
N GLU A 503 13.03 43.51 -24.77
CA GLU A 503 13.84 42.90 -25.83
C GLU A 503 13.40 41.46 -26.17
N ASN A 504 12.78 40.76 -25.22
CA ASN A 504 12.35 39.36 -25.38
C ASN A 504 10.82 39.21 -25.52
N ASN A 505 10.07 40.30 -25.71
CA ASN A 505 8.59 40.31 -25.81
C ASN A 505 7.87 39.63 -24.63
N ILE A 506 8.39 39.80 -23.41
CA ILE A 506 7.79 39.24 -22.19
C ILE A 506 6.94 40.31 -21.52
N PRO A 507 5.62 40.09 -21.30
CA PRO A 507 4.77 41.04 -20.63
C PRO A 507 5.14 41.14 -19.13
N ILE A 508 5.02 42.35 -18.59
CA ILE A 508 5.24 42.64 -17.18
C ILE A 508 3.89 42.80 -16.48
N ILE A 509 3.75 42.17 -15.32
CA ILE A 509 2.61 42.34 -14.42
C ILE A 509 3.06 43.17 -13.23
N ALA A 510 2.59 44.42 -13.18
CA ALA A 510 2.81 45.32 -12.06
C ALA A 510 1.84 44.97 -10.93
N TYR A 511 2.28 44.15 -9.97
CA TYR A 511 1.45 43.88 -8.80
C TYR A 511 1.69 44.95 -7.72
N SER A 512 0.62 45.37 -7.05
CA SER A 512 0.62 46.51 -6.13
C SER A 512 0.85 47.89 -6.80
N PRO A 513 0.01 48.29 -7.79
CA PRO A 513 0.16 49.58 -8.48
C PRO A 513 -0.01 50.81 -7.56
N VAL A 514 -0.58 50.64 -6.37
CA VAL A 514 -0.79 51.69 -5.36
C VAL A 514 0.32 51.67 -4.28
N GLY A 515 1.31 50.77 -4.39
CA GLY A 515 2.39 50.61 -3.41
C GLY A 515 2.01 49.66 -2.29
N ARG A 516 2.89 48.72 -1.96
CA ARG A 516 2.64 47.77 -0.85
C ARG A 516 2.45 48.53 0.46
N GLY A 517 1.36 48.24 1.16
CA GLY A 517 1.10 48.77 2.50
C GLY A 517 0.60 50.22 2.56
N MET A 518 0.45 50.95 1.44
CA MET A 518 0.09 52.37 1.45
C MET A 518 -1.25 52.70 2.15
N LEU A 519 -2.18 51.75 2.19
CA LEU A 519 -3.49 51.90 2.86
C LEU A 519 -3.53 51.28 4.26
N THR A 520 -2.38 50.90 4.80
CA THR A 520 -2.23 50.35 6.14
C THR A 520 -1.32 51.28 6.95
N ASP A 521 -1.56 51.41 8.25
CA ASP A 521 -0.77 52.29 9.15
C ASP A 521 0.70 51.83 9.36
N TYR A 522 1.23 50.99 8.47
CA TYR A 522 2.52 50.30 8.55
C TYR A 522 3.36 50.41 7.26
N ALA A 523 3.20 51.48 6.48
CA ALA A 523 4.06 51.78 5.33
C ALA A 523 5.34 52.52 5.75
#